data_AF-A0A2S0KP38-F1
#
_entry.id   AF-A0A2S0KP38-F1
#
_cell.length_a   1.000
_cell.length_b   1.000
_cell.length_c   1.000
_cell.angle_alpha   90.00
_cell.angle_beta   90.00
_cell.angle_gamma   90.00
#
_symmetry.space_group_name_H-M   'P 1'
#
loop_
_entity.id
_entity.type
_entity.pdbx_description
1 polymer ?
#
loop_
_entity_poly.entity_id
_entity_poly.type
_entity_poly.pdbx_seq_one_letter_code
_entity_poly.pdbx_strand_id
1 'polypeptide(L)'
;MLRAFEDQDPSLNFQYEQRTQEITVNIMGQVQMETLQSRAQDEFNLAIEFSDPDLIYKETIAESVFGIGHFEPLRHYSEVIVKLEPLARGSGIVIENQCSRDTLKANWQSLILSTLKSKRHKGVLTGSDLTDVKITLMHGIAHEKHTSSGDFKQASIRAVRQALMQAESILLEPMYELNLTIPQNYLGKVMTEIDLLGGTLDAPEMEGDLATVKGSIPARNLGEFTRDLQAYTGDEARVSFKLGDYSEVKAAEEIITAHNYDPEADLNNPVDSVFCANGAGFIVPWDEVEEFFHSKDKLREIKLAELNNKSFSKTYPTATVIQNPLKGTSKEAGIDHAERQRRIVKEDNELKQIFERTYGAIDKPKKRPERRENKPAKTAARNFNDKEKAALANKLNEGRKSYLLVDGYNVLHALPELKKLSETDINAARDKLIDILINYQGFRSEKVILVFDAYKVRGGQESVEDYSGLSVVYTKEAETADKYIERATHEKVKQNAIVRVASSDALEQAIVFGAGALRMSAREFWLHVAAVEGEIREML
;
A
#
# COMPACT_ATOMS: atom_id res chain seq x y z
N MET A 1 -13.24 28.71 -25.31
CA MET A 1 -12.81 28.00 -26.52
C MET A 1 -13.36 26.59 -26.55
N LEU A 2 -12.90 25.65 -25.70
CA LEU A 2 -13.43 24.27 -25.69
C LEU A 2 -14.95 24.20 -25.50
N ARG A 3 -15.51 25.07 -24.64
CA ARG A 3 -16.96 25.25 -24.50
C ARG A 3 -17.69 25.65 -25.78
N ALA A 4 -17.03 26.34 -26.72
CA ALA A 4 -17.65 26.71 -27.99
C ALA A 4 -17.79 25.51 -28.94
N PHE A 5 -16.92 24.50 -28.83
CA PHE A 5 -17.10 23.22 -29.51
C PHE A 5 -18.20 22.39 -28.83
N GLU A 6 -18.24 22.37 -27.49
CA GLU A 6 -19.29 21.70 -26.70
C GLU A 6 -20.69 22.30 -26.91
N ASP A 7 -20.80 23.62 -27.10
CA ASP A 7 -22.07 24.31 -27.40
C ASP A 7 -22.62 23.93 -28.79
N GLN A 8 -21.75 23.54 -29.73
CA GLN A 8 -22.13 23.18 -31.10
C GLN A 8 -22.34 21.67 -31.29
N ASP A 9 -21.58 20.86 -30.56
CA ASP A 9 -21.74 19.41 -30.48
C ASP A 9 -21.72 18.97 -29.01
N PRO A 10 -22.90 18.85 -28.37
CA PRO A 10 -23.03 18.46 -26.96
C PRO A 10 -22.49 17.07 -26.63
N SER A 11 -22.14 16.27 -27.64
CA SER A 11 -21.47 14.98 -27.43
C SER A 11 -19.99 15.12 -27.05
N LEU A 12 -19.37 16.24 -27.42
CA LEU A 12 -17.99 16.59 -27.06
C LEU A 12 -17.94 17.13 -25.63
N ASN A 13 -17.84 16.23 -24.66
CA ASN A 13 -17.68 16.59 -23.25
C ASN A 13 -16.19 16.82 -22.94
N PHE A 14 -15.81 18.07 -22.66
CA PHE A 14 -14.42 18.41 -22.32
C PHE A 14 -14.24 18.49 -20.80
N GLN A 15 -13.25 17.76 -20.28
CA GLN A 15 -12.88 17.77 -18.86
C GLN A 15 -11.41 18.21 -18.72
N TYR A 16 -11.13 19.03 -17.72
CA TYR A 16 -9.77 19.50 -17.42
C TYR A 16 -9.31 18.94 -16.08
N GLU A 17 -8.22 18.19 -16.08
CA GLU A 17 -7.62 17.60 -14.89
C GLU A 17 -6.52 18.53 -14.34
N GLN A 18 -6.72 19.06 -13.12
CA GLN A 18 -5.84 20.10 -12.57
C GLN A 18 -4.43 19.59 -12.23
N ARG A 19 -4.29 18.29 -11.93
CA ARG A 19 -3.01 17.70 -11.50
C ARG A 19 -2.06 17.45 -12.67
N THR A 20 -2.57 16.91 -13.76
CA THR A 20 -1.79 16.58 -14.97
C THR A 20 -1.79 17.72 -15.99
N GLN A 21 -2.66 18.71 -15.80
CA GLN A 21 -2.91 19.80 -16.75
C GLN A 21 -3.42 19.31 -18.11
N GLU A 22 -4.04 18.13 -18.14
CA GLU A 22 -4.57 17.51 -19.34
C GLU A 22 -6.03 17.90 -19.60
N ILE A 23 -6.40 17.88 -20.88
CA ILE A 23 -7.77 18.09 -21.34
C ILE A 23 -8.24 16.78 -21.96
N THR A 24 -9.22 16.14 -21.33
CA THR A 24 -9.87 14.94 -21.84
C THR A 24 -11.13 15.33 -22.61
N VAL A 25 -11.41 14.64 -23.72
CA VAL A 25 -12.65 14.84 -24.49
C VAL A 25 -13.24 13.51 -24.90
N ASN A 26 -14.56 13.39 -24.78
CA ASN A 26 -15.28 12.22 -25.29
C ASN A 26 -15.40 12.33 -26.81
N ILE A 27 -14.87 11.35 -27.54
CA ILE A 27 -14.93 11.29 -29.01
C ILE A 27 -15.51 9.96 -29.46
N MET A 28 -16.42 10.01 -30.44
CA MET A 28 -17.12 8.85 -30.98
C MET A 28 -16.31 8.09 -32.04
N GLY A 29 -15.30 8.70 -32.65
CA GLY A 29 -14.45 8.04 -33.64
C GLY A 29 -13.41 8.95 -34.29
N GLN A 30 -12.56 8.34 -35.12
CA GLN A 30 -11.39 9.01 -35.69
C GLN A 30 -11.72 10.18 -36.62
N VAL A 31 -12.82 10.10 -37.37
CA VAL A 31 -13.30 11.20 -38.22
C VAL A 31 -13.67 12.45 -37.41
N GLN A 32 -14.22 12.27 -36.20
CA GLN A 32 -14.57 13.39 -35.33
C GLN A 32 -13.31 14.04 -34.74
N MET A 33 -12.25 13.27 -34.45
CA MET A 33 -10.92 13.81 -34.09
C MET A 33 -10.36 14.69 -35.22
N GLU A 34 -10.29 14.17 -36.44
CA GLU A 34 -9.76 14.90 -37.61
C GLU A 34 -10.56 16.18 -37.90
N THR A 35 -11.89 16.10 -37.77
CA THR A 35 -12.78 17.25 -37.93
C THR A 35 -12.50 18.30 -36.86
N LEU A 36 -12.34 17.89 -35.59
CA LEU A 36 -12.06 18.83 -34.49
C LEU A 36 -10.69 19.50 -34.68
N GLN A 37 -9.69 18.75 -35.15
CA GLN A 37 -8.36 19.25 -35.50
C GLN A 37 -8.43 20.34 -36.58
N SER A 38 -9.10 20.04 -37.70
CA SER A 38 -9.26 21.01 -38.80
C SER A 38 -9.98 22.26 -38.30
N ARG A 39 -11.05 22.11 -37.52
CA ARG A 39 -11.83 23.24 -37.03
C ARG A 39 -11.07 24.08 -36.00
N ALA A 40 -10.32 23.46 -35.10
CA ALA A 40 -9.46 24.20 -34.16
C ALA A 40 -8.40 25.04 -34.90
N GLN A 41 -7.85 24.49 -35.98
CA GLN A 41 -6.90 25.20 -36.83
C GLN A 41 -7.57 26.32 -37.64
N ASP A 42 -8.72 26.07 -38.27
CA ASP A 42 -9.39 27.02 -39.16
C ASP A 42 -10.09 28.16 -38.41
N GLU A 43 -10.76 27.85 -37.29
CA GLU A 43 -11.56 28.83 -36.53
C GLU A 43 -10.72 29.58 -35.48
N PHE A 44 -9.70 28.93 -34.92
CA PHE A 44 -8.93 29.47 -33.79
C PHE A 44 -7.41 29.53 -34.02
N ASN A 45 -6.91 29.08 -35.18
CA ASN A 45 -5.48 29.01 -35.51
C ASN A 45 -4.66 28.25 -34.45
N LEU A 46 -5.26 27.18 -33.89
CA LEU A 46 -4.66 26.36 -32.86
C LEU A 46 -4.40 24.95 -33.39
N ALA A 47 -3.13 24.53 -33.38
CA ALA A 47 -2.77 23.15 -33.65
C ALA A 47 -3.07 22.30 -32.40
N ILE A 48 -3.92 21.29 -32.56
CA ILE A 48 -4.23 20.33 -31.50
C ILE A 48 -3.79 18.93 -31.93
N GLU A 49 -3.21 18.18 -31.00
CA GLU A 49 -2.87 16.78 -31.19
C GLU A 49 -3.62 15.96 -30.15
N PHE A 50 -4.17 14.83 -30.59
CA PHE A 50 -4.77 13.85 -29.69
C PHE A 50 -3.72 12.83 -29.33
N SER A 51 -3.55 12.58 -28.03
CA SER A 51 -2.89 11.37 -27.56
C SER A 51 -3.81 10.17 -27.75
N ASP A 52 -3.26 8.97 -27.61
CA ASP A 52 -4.08 7.77 -27.48
C ASP A 52 -5.10 7.94 -26.34
N PRO A 53 -6.31 7.37 -26.48
CA PRO A 53 -7.33 7.48 -25.45
C PRO A 53 -6.79 6.93 -24.13
N ASP A 54 -6.86 7.74 -23.07
CA ASP A 54 -6.46 7.30 -21.74
C ASP A 54 -7.47 6.26 -21.24
N LEU A 55 -7.06 5.00 -21.29
CA LEU A 55 -7.89 3.89 -20.85
C LEU A 55 -7.89 3.90 -19.33
N ILE A 56 -9.08 4.07 -18.76
CA ILE A 56 -9.24 3.96 -17.31
C ILE A 56 -9.12 2.47 -16.97
N TYR A 57 -7.93 2.06 -16.55
CA TYR A 57 -7.73 0.74 -15.96
C TYR A 57 -8.31 0.68 -14.55
N LYS A 58 -8.57 -0.54 -14.09
CA LYS A 58 -8.94 -0.84 -12.70
C LYS A 58 -8.13 -2.03 -12.21
N GLU A 59 -8.08 -2.22 -10.91
CA GLU A 59 -7.39 -3.38 -10.32
C GLU A 59 -8.34 -4.17 -9.41
N THR A 60 -8.09 -5.47 -9.30
CA THR A 60 -8.75 -6.36 -8.34
C THR A 60 -7.73 -7.34 -7.75
N ILE A 61 -8.20 -8.34 -7.00
CA ILE A 61 -7.38 -9.45 -6.49
C ILE A 61 -7.87 -10.80 -7.03
N ALA A 62 -6.98 -11.78 -7.13
CA ALA A 62 -7.31 -13.15 -7.56
C ALA A 62 -7.87 -14.01 -6.42
N GLU A 63 -7.33 -13.83 -5.21
CA GLU A 63 -7.60 -14.68 -4.06
C GLU A 63 -7.88 -13.86 -2.80
N SER A 64 -8.49 -14.50 -1.80
CA SER A 64 -8.70 -13.87 -0.51
C SER A 64 -7.39 -13.71 0.26
N VAL A 65 -7.16 -12.52 0.82
CA VAL A 65 -5.95 -12.18 1.57
C VAL A 65 -6.30 -11.44 2.86
N PHE A 66 -5.44 -11.57 3.88
CA PHE A 66 -5.55 -10.79 5.11
C PHE A 66 -4.60 -9.61 5.07
N GLY A 67 -5.09 -8.47 5.55
CA GLY A 67 -4.34 -7.23 5.63
C GLY A 67 -4.16 -6.79 7.07
N ILE A 68 -2.95 -6.40 7.43
CA ILE A 68 -2.61 -5.92 8.77
C ILE A 68 -2.17 -4.46 8.67
N GLY A 69 -2.86 -3.60 9.41
CA GLY A 69 -2.48 -2.22 9.58
C GLY A 69 -2.19 -1.92 11.05
N HIS A 70 -0.97 -1.51 11.32
CA HIS A 70 -0.56 -1.02 12.64
C HIS A 70 -0.13 0.43 12.55
N PHE A 71 -0.66 1.25 13.45
CA PHE A 71 -0.29 2.66 13.56
C PHE A 71 -0.14 3.06 15.02
N GLU A 72 1.12 3.21 15.42
CA GLU A 72 1.55 3.48 16.79
C GLU A 72 2.75 4.45 16.81
N PRO A 73 2.56 5.73 16.43
CA PRO A 73 3.52 6.77 16.82
C PRO A 73 3.50 6.98 18.35
N LEU A 74 4.41 7.80 18.89
CA LEU A 74 4.49 8.01 20.34
C LEU A 74 3.13 8.40 20.94
N ARG A 75 2.67 7.65 21.96
CA ARG A 75 1.37 7.83 22.66
C ARG A 75 0.12 7.67 21.78
N HIS A 76 0.27 7.05 20.61
CA HIS A 76 -0.81 6.63 19.74
C HIS A 76 -0.81 5.11 19.62
N TYR A 77 -1.96 4.47 19.43
CA TYR A 77 -2.01 3.03 19.17
C TYR A 77 -3.28 2.66 18.41
N SER A 78 -3.16 1.92 17.32
CA SER A 78 -4.29 1.26 16.67
C SER A 78 -3.83 0.08 15.83
N GLU A 79 -4.57 -1.02 15.94
CA GLU A 79 -4.41 -2.21 15.10
C GLU A 79 -5.71 -2.49 14.36
N VAL A 80 -5.61 -2.83 13.08
CA VAL A 80 -6.73 -3.23 12.24
C VAL A 80 -6.33 -4.46 11.43
N ILE A 81 -7.17 -5.49 11.47
CA ILE A 81 -7.07 -6.64 10.57
C ILE A 81 -8.28 -6.61 9.65
N VAL A 82 -8.01 -6.53 8.35
CA VAL A 82 -9.03 -6.66 7.30
C VAL A 82 -8.83 -7.96 6.55
N LYS A 83 -9.90 -8.43 5.93
CA LYS A 83 -9.85 -9.46 4.90
C LYS A 83 -10.33 -8.85 3.59
N LEU A 84 -9.55 -9.03 2.53
CA LEU A 84 -9.97 -8.72 1.18
C LEU A 84 -10.40 -10.02 0.50
N GLU A 85 -11.53 -9.99 -0.20
CA GLU A 85 -12.04 -11.12 -0.97
C GLU A 85 -12.43 -10.64 -2.37
N PRO A 86 -12.09 -11.39 -3.44
CA PRO A 86 -12.58 -11.06 -4.77
C PRO A 86 -14.10 -11.20 -4.84
N LEU A 87 -14.73 -10.31 -5.60
CA LEU A 87 -16.14 -10.37 -5.94
C LEU A 87 -16.34 -10.63 -7.44
N ALA A 88 -17.58 -10.90 -7.82
CA ALA A 88 -17.96 -10.94 -9.22
C ALA A 88 -17.70 -9.58 -9.89
N ARG A 89 -17.38 -9.61 -11.18
CA ARG A 89 -17.13 -8.40 -11.97
C ARG A 89 -18.31 -7.43 -11.90
N GLY A 90 -18.02 -6.15 -11.77
CA GLY A 90 -19.03 -5.09 -11.67
C GLY A 90 -19.66 -4.95 -10.26
N SER A 91 -19.22 -5.73 -9.28
CA SER A 91 -19.71 -5.60 -7.89
C SER A 91 -19.20 -4.33 -7.20
N GLY A 92 -18.09 -3.76 -7.67
CA GLY A 92 -17.45 -2.61 -7.02
C GLY A 92 -16.85 -2.99 -5.66
N ILE A 93 -16.71 -2.02 -4.76
CA ILE A 93 -16.19 -2.26 -3.41
C ILE A 93 -17.35 -2.47 -2.44
N VAL A 94 -17.36 -3.61 -1.77
CA VAL A 94 -18.30 -3.93 -0.68
C VAL A 94 -17.54 -3.91 0.64
N ILE A 95 -18.13 -3.34 1.69
CA ILE A 95 -17.50 -3.24 3.01
C ILE A 95 -18.38 -3.92 4.04
N GLU A 96 -17.80 -4.87 4.78
CA GLU A 96 -18.47 -5.65 5.81
C GLU A 96 -17.77 -5.52 7.16
N ASN A 97 -18.50 -5.87 8.22
CA ASN A 97 -18.00 -5.88 9.58
C ASN A 97 -18.30 -7.22 10.25
N GLN A 98 -17.24 -7.93 10.60
CA GLN A 98 -17.30 -9.18 11.38
C GLN A 98 -16.58 -9.05 12.73
N CYS A 99 -16.13 -7.85 13.08
CA CYS A 99 -15.44 -7.61 14.34
C CYS A 99 -16.43 -7.61 15.51
N SER A 100 -16.13 -8.40 16.55
CA SER A 100 -16.94 -8.42 17.77
C SER A 100 -16.90 -7.07 18.49
N ARG A 101 -18.08 -6.65 18.99
CA ARG A 101 -18.21 -5.45 19.83
C ARG A 101 -17.47 -5.57 21.16
N ASP A 102 -17.20 -6.81 21.60
CA ASP A 102 -16.44 -7.08 22.83
C ASP A 102 -14.95 -6.79 22.64
N THR A 103 -14.45 -6.95 21.41
CA THR A 103 -13.06 -6.65 21.06
C THR A 103 -12.86 -5.17 20.79
N LEU A 104 -13.71 -4.59 19.94
CA LEU A 104 -13.59 -3.21 19.53
C LEU A 104 -14.93 -2.50 19.67
N LYS A 105 -14.94 -1.37 20.38
CA LYS A 105 -16.15 -0.58 20.61
C LYS A 105 -16.80 -0.18 19.27
N ALA A 106 -18.14 -0.16 19.24
CA ALA A 106 -18.91 0.05 18.01
C ALA A 106 -18.60 1.40 17.31
N ASN A 107 -18.29 2.45 18.07
CA ASN A 107 -17.89 3.75 17.52
C ASN A 107 -16.62 3.65 16.67
N TRP A 108 -15.62 2.88 17.11
CA TRP A 108 -14.39 2.64 16.36
C TRP A 108 -14.63 1.79 15.13
N GLN A 109 -15.46 0.75 15.25
CA GLN A 109 -15.86 -0.05 14.08
C GLN A 109 -16.52 0.84 13.02
N SER A 110 -17.48 1.70 13.39
CA SER A 110 -18.12 2.64 12.46
C SER A 110 -17.12 3.63 11.83
N LEU A 111 -16.13 4.10 12.59
CA LEU A 111 -15.06 4.96 12.06
C LEU A 111 -14.21 4.24 11.01
N ILE A 112 -13.80 2.99 11.28
CA ILE A 112 -13.03 2.18 10.32
C ILE A 112 -13.85 1.98 9.04
N LEU A 113 -15.10 1.53 9.16
CA LEU A 113 -15.97 1.27 8.01
C LEU A 113 -16.22 2.54 7.18
N SER A 114 -16.46 3.69 7.83
CA SER A 114 -16.64 4.97 7.12
C SER A 114 -15.35 5.44 6.43
N THR A 115 -14.19 5.17 7.01
CA THR A 115 -12.89 5.48 6.38
C THR A 115 -12.67 4.61 5.15
N LEU A 116 -12.89 3.30 5.27
CA LEU A 116 -12.80 2.36 4.17
C LEU A 116 -13.77 2.72 3.03
N LYS A 117 -14.96 3.24 3.35
CA LYS A 117 -15.97 3.63 2.37
C LYS A 117 -15.69 4.96 1.67
N SER A 118 -15.05 5.90 2.37
CA SER A 118 -14.79 7.25 1.83
C SER A 118 -13.49 7.35 1.04
N LYS A 119 -12.51 6.51 1.36
CA LYS A 119 -11.22 6.47 0.64
C LYS A 119 -11.40 5.76 -0.71
N ARG A 120 -10.95 6.40 -1.79
CA ARG A 120 -10.63 5.68 -3.03
C ARG A 120 -9.37 4.87 -2.82
N HIS A 121 -9.51 3.54 -2.88
CA HIS A 121 -8.39 2.61 -2.80
C HIS A 121 -7.80 2.47 -4.19
N LYS A 122 -6.49 2.66 -4.33
CA LYS A 122 -5.81 2.30 -5.58
C LYS A 122 -5.28 0.87 -5.47
N GLY A 123 -5.00 0.25 -6.59
CA GLY A 123 -4.22 -0.96 -6.65
C GLY A 123 -2.71 -0.69 -6.50
N VAL A 124 -1.91 -1.73 -6.69
CA VAL A 124 -0.46 -1.72 -6.49
C VAL A 124 0.32 -1.92 -7.79
N LEU A 125 -0.35 -2.28 -8.89
CA LEU A 125 0.29 -2.54 -10.18
C LEU A 125 0.50 -1.24 -10.98
N THR A 126 -0.57 -0.47 -11.16
CA THR A 126 -0.58 0.75 -11.99
C THR A 126 -1.04 1.99 -11.22
N GLY A 127 -1.45 1.81 -9.96
CA GLY A 127 -2.05 2.86 -9.16
C GLY A 127 -3.48 3.22 -9.61
N SER A 128 -4.11 2.32 -10.38
CA SER A 128 -5.50 2.42 -10.85
C SER A 128 -6.49 2.16 -9.73
N ASP A 129 -7.75 2.57 -9.88
CA ASP A 129 -8.77 2.40 -8.85
C ASP A 129 -9.08 0.90 -8.61
N LEU A 130 -9.15 0.49 -7.34
CA LEU A 130 -9.51 -0.86 -6.93
C LEU A 130 -11.02 -1.08 -7.12
N THR A 131 -11.42 -2.25 -7.63
CA THR A 131 -12.82 -2.66 -7.82
C THR A 131 -13.02 -4.15 -7.57
N ASP A 132 -14.29 -4.54 -7.41
CA ASP A 132 -14.72 -5.94 -7.27
C ASP A 132 -14.03 -6.65 -6.11
N VAL A 133 -13.91 -5.95 -4.98
CA VAL A 133 -13.30 -6.46 -3.75
C VAL A 133 -14.25 -6.22 -2.58
N LYS A 134 -14.43 -7.25 -1.76
CA LYS A 134 -15.06 -7.14 -0.46
C LYS A 134 -14.01 -6.94 0.62
N ILE A 135 -14.11 -5.84 1.36
CA ILE A 135 -13.24 -5.50 2.48
C ILE A 135 -14.00 -5.76 3.78
N THR A 136 -13.61 -6.79 4.52
CA THR A 136 -14.25 -7.18 5.77
C THR A 136 -13.38 -6.79 6.95
N LEU A 137 -13.90 -5.98 7.88
CA LEU A 137 -13.24 -5.73 9.17
C LEU A 137 -13.35 -6.99 10.03
N MET A 138 -12.23 -7.67 10.27
CA MET A 138 -12.16 -8.91 11.04
C MET A 138 -11.86 -8.63 12.51
N HIS A 139 -10.94 -7.72 12.77
CA HIS A 139 -10.45 -7.43 14.11
C HIS A 139 -9.89 -6.01 14.19
N GLY A 140 -9.84 -5.47 15.40
CA GLY A 140 -9.06 -4.28 15.67
C GLY A 140 -8.89 -4.05 17.16
N ILE A 141 -7.84 -3.32 17.52
CA ILE A 141 -7.50 -3.03 18.92
C ILE A 141 -7.34 -1.53 19.08
N ALA A 142 -7.96 -1.02 20.15
CA ALA A 142 -7.79 0.33 20.63
C ALA A 142 -7.18 0.29 22.03
N HIS A 143 -6.27 1.20 22.31
CA HIS A 143 -5.85 1.56 23.65
C HIS A 143 -6.76 2.66 24.20
N GLU A 144 -7.24 2.51 25.44
CA GLU A 144 -8.26 3.41 26.01
C GLU A 144 -7.85 4.88 26.08
N LYS A 145 -6.56 5.14 26.27
CA LYS A 145 -6.00 6.50 26.42
C LYS A 145 -5.20 7.01 25.23
N HIS A 146 -4.80 6.09 24.34
CA HIS A 146 -3.80 6.40 23.31
C HIS A 146 -4.39 6.23 21.91
N THR A 147 -5.59 5.71 21.75
CA THR A 147 -6.22 5.66 20.43
C THR A 147 -7.04 6.89 20.15
N SER A 148 -6.70 7.58 19.07
CA SER A 148 -7.45 8.68 18.48
C SER A 148 -8.16 8.24 17.20
N SER A 149 -9.07 9.08 16.71
CA SER A 149 -9.75 8.85 15.44
C SER A 149 -8.83 8.93 14.21
N GLY A 150 -7.71 9.65 14.31
CA GLY A 150 -6.70 9.70 13.27
C GLY A 150 -5.97 8.36 13.10
N ASP A 151 -5.75 7.65 14.21
CA ASP A 151 -4.95 6.42 14.22
C ASP A 151 -5.66 5.30 13.45
N PHE A 152 -6.95 5.08 13.74
CA PHE A 152 -7.73 4.10 12.99
C PHE A 152 -7.86 4.42 11.51
N LYS A 153 -7.84 5.70 11.11
CA LYS A 153 -7.81 6.05 9.69
C LYS A 153 -6.53 5.57 9.03
N GLN A 154 -5.40 5.82 9.68
CA GLN A 154 -4.08 5.42 9.19
C GLN A 154 -3.90 3.90 9.18
N ALA A 155 -4.30 3.21 10.25
CA ALA A 155 -4.24 1.75 10.33
C ALA A 155 -5.16 1.08 9.31
N SER A 156 -6.39 1.58 9.10
CA SER A 156 -7.32 0.98 8.14
C SER A 156 -6.79 1.03 6.70
N ILE A 157 -6.22 2.17 6.29
CA ILE A 157 -5.65 2.34 4.95
C ILE A 157 -4.43 1.42 4.76
N ARG A 158 -3.55 1.36 5.77
CA ARG A 158 -2.39 0.46 5.76
C ARG A 158 -2.78 -1.00 5.70
N ALA A 159 -3.83 -1.39 6.42
CA ALA A 159 -4.32 -2.76 6.40
C ALA A 159 -4.75 -3.18 4.99
N VAL A 160 -5.51 -2.33 4.28
CA VAL A 160 -5.89 -2.60 2.88
C VAL A 160 -4.65 -2.61 1.99
N ARG A 161 -3.72 -1.67 2.17
CA ARG A 161 -2.51 -1.59 1.34
C ARG A 161 -1.59 -2.78 1.50
N GLN A 162 -1.34 -3.18 2.73
CA GLN A 162 -0.53 -4.34 3.05
C GLN A 162 -1.17 -5.63 2.51
N ALA A 163 -2.51 -5.76 2.57
CA ALA A 163 -3.21 -6.86 1.90
C ALA A 163 -2.98 -6.86 0.38
N LEU A 164 -3.07 -5.70 -0.29
CA LEU A 164 -2.85 -5.62 -1.74
C LEU A 164 -1.42 -5.96 -2.13
N MET A 165 -0.42 -5.56 -1.32
CA MET A 165 0.99 -5.94 -1.53
C MET A 165 1.22 -7.46 -1.40
N GLN A 166 0.41 -8.14 -0.58
CA GLN A 166 0.45 -9.60 -0.41
C GLN A 166 -0.42 -10.36 -1.40
N ALA A 167 -1.37 -9.69 -2.05
CA ALA A 167 -2.32 -10.30 -2.97
C ALA A 167 -1.70 -10.49 -4.35
N GLU A 168 -2.15 -11.54 -5.03
CA GLU A 168 -2.05 -11.57 -6.49
C GLU A 168 -3.08 -10.58 -7.06
N SER A 169 -2.60 -9.39 -7.43
CA SER A 169 -3.41 -8.32 -8.01
C SER A 169 -3.60 -8.56 -9.51
N ILE A 170 -4.79 -8.23 -10.03
CA ILE A 170 -5.16 -8.39 -11.44
C ILE A 170 -5.51 -7.03 -12.02
N LEU A 171 -4.88 -6.68 -13.15
CA LEU A 171 -5.21 -5.49 -13.92
C LEU A 171 -6.43 -5.75 -14.80
N LEU A 172 -7.35 -4.79 -14.83
CA LEU A 172 -8.59 -4.84 -15.58
C LEU A 172 -8.64 -3.71 -16.61
N GLU A 173 -9.09 -4.04 -17.81
CA GLU A 173 -9.36 -3.09 -18.87
C GLU A 173 -10.85 -3.04 -19.22
N PRO A 174 -11.36 -1.89 -19.70
CA PRO A 174 -12.73 -1.79 -20.17
C PRO A 174 -12.93 -2.60 -21.46
N MET A 175 -14.02 -3.35 -21.50
CA MET A 175 -14.45 -4.13 -22.67
C MET A 175 -15.62 -3.46 -23.37
N TYR A 176 -15.67 -3.61 -24.68
CA TYR A 176 -16.85 -3.27 -25.47
C TYR A 176 -17.54 -4.54 -25.92
N GLU A 177 -18.86 -4.59 -25.73
CA GLU A 177 -19.73 -5.54 -26.41
C GLU A 177 -19.76 -5.16 -27.90
N LEU A 178 -19.49 -6.12 -28.77
CA LEU A 178 -19.52 -5.95 -30.22
C LEU A 178 -20.65 -6.77 -30.84
N ASN A 179 -21.29 -6.20 -31.85
CA ASN A 179 -22.21 -6.90 -32.73
C ASN A 179 -21.77 -6.65 -34.16
N LEU A 180 -21.35 -7.74 -34.81
CA LEU A 180 -20.68 -7.72 -36.10
C LEU A 180 -21.47 -8.54 -37.11
N THR A 181 -21.84 -7.93 -38.22
CA THR A 181 -22.39 -8.61 -39.40
C THR A 181 -21.37 -8.53 -40.52
N ILE A 182 -20.94 -9.69 -41.03
CA ILE A 182 -19.93 -9.82 -42.08
C ILE A 182 -20.27 -10.94 -43.06
N PRO A 183 -19.72 -10.90 -44.29
CA PRO A 183 -19.78 -12.05 -45.19
C PRO A 183 -19.06 -13.29 -44.64
N GLN A 184 -19.61 -14.49 -44.87
CA GLN A 184 -19.12 -15.75 -44.28
C GLN A 184 -17.66 -16.09 -44.63
N ASN A 185 -17.18 -15.66 -45.79
CA ASN A 185 -15.79 -15.84 -46.24
C ASN A 185 -14.76 -15.15 -45.33
N TYR A 186 -15.15 -14.14 -44.55
CA TYR A 186 -14.25 -13.42 -43.64
C TYR A 186 -14.33 -13.90 -42.18
N LEU A 187 -15.31 -14.74 -41.84
CA LEU A 187 -15.59 -15.15 -40.46
C LEU A 187 -14.37 -15.75 -39.76
N GLY A 188 -13.67 -16.70 -40.38
CA GLY A 188 -12.51 -17.36 -39.76
C GLY A 188 -11.35 -16.40 -39.47
N LYS A 189 -11.16 -15.38 -40.32
CA LYS A 189 -10.13 -14.36 -40.12
C LYS A 189 -10.48 -13.48 -38.93
N VAL A 190 -11.70 -12.95 -38.89
CA VAL A 190 -12.21 -12.11 -37.80
C VAL A 190 -12.16 -12.83 -36.45
N MET A 191 -12.56 -14.10 -36.41
CA MET A 191 -12.50 -14.88 -35.17
C MET A 191 -11.07 -15.01 -34.63
N THR A 192 -10.11 -15.23 -35.52
CA THR A 192 -8.68 -15.32 -35.15
C THR A 192 -8.15 -13.98 -34.64
N GLU A 193 -8.51 -12.89 -35.34
CA GLU A 193 -8.10 -11.54 -35.00
C GLU A 193 -8.65 -11.09 -33.64
N ILE A 194 -9.95 -11.29 -33.38
CA ILE A 194 -10.56 -10.93 -32.09
C ILE A 194 -9.92 -11.72 -30.94
N ASP A 195 -9.61 -13.01 -31.12
CA ASP A 195 -8.94 -13.80 -30.08
C ASP A 195 -7.52 -13.28 -29.78
N LEU A 196 -6.75 -12.94 -30.83
CA LEU A 196 -5.41 -12.33 -30.72
C LEU A 196 -5.46 -10.99 -29.99
N LEU A 197 -6.48 -10.17 -30.25
CA LEU A 197 -6.71 -8.89 -29.58
C LEU A 197 -7.28 -9.05 -28.16
N GLY A 198 -7.45 -10.28 -27.68
CA GLY A 198 -7.92 -10.55 -26.32
C GLY A 198 -9.43 -10.55 -26.14
N GLY A 199 -10.19 -10.42 -27.22
CA GLY A 199 -11.64 -10.50 -27.22
C GLY A 199 -12.16 -11.93 -27.24
N THR A 200 -13.49 -12.04 -27.26
CA THR A 200 -14.24 -13.30 -27.33
C THR A 200 -15.43 -13.12 -28.26
N LEU A 201 -15.81 -14.19 -28.95
CA LEU A 201 -16.98 -14.24 -29.82
C LEU A 201 -17.89 -15.39 -29.42
N ASP A 202 -19.19 -15.13 -29.49
CA ASP A 202 -20.23 -16.14 -29.38
C ASP A 202 -20.34 -16.97 -30.67
N ALA A 203 -21.21 -17.98 -30.64
CA ALA A 203 -21.51 -18.76 -31.83
C ALA A 203 -22.12 -17.85 -32.93
N PRO A 204 -21.61 -17.92 -34.17
CA PRO A 204 -22.12 -17.12 -35.28
C PRO A 204 -23.52 -17.59 -35.69
N GLU A 205 -24.42 -16.63 -35.92
CA GLU A 205 -25.73 -16.85 -36.53
C GLU A 205 -25.62 -16.64 -38.05
N MET A 206 -25.92 -17.68 -38.82
CA MET A 206 -25.80 -17.65 -40.27
C MET A 206 -27.14 -17.30 -40.91
N GLU A 207 -27.14 -16.27 -41.76
CA GLU A 207 -28.31 -15.86 -42.54
C GLU A 207 -27.89 -15.64 -44.01
N GLY A 208 -28.13 -16.65 -44.84
CA GLY A 208 -27.70 -16.62 -46.25
C GLY A 208 -26.18 -16.63 -46.38
N ASP A 209 -25.63 -15.60 -47.05
CA ASP A 209 -24.19 -15.39 -47.23
C ASP A 209 -23.55 -14.54 -46.11
N LEU A 210 -24.36 -14.05 -45.17
CA LEU A 210 -23.92 -13.25 -44.03
C LEU A 210 -23.83 -14.10 -42.77
N ALA A 211 -22.91 -13.70 -41.90
CA ALA A 211 -22.74 -14.19 -40.54
C ALA A 211 -22.88 -13.00 -39.59
N THR A 212 -23.73 -13.15 -38.57
CA THR A 212 -23.83 -12.20 -37.46
C THR A 212 -23.23 -12.82 -36.21
N VAL A 213 -22.31 -12.12 -35.57
CA VAL A 213 -21.59 -12.60 -34.40
C VAL A 213 -21.59 -11.52 -33.32
N LYS A 214 -21.91 -11.94 -32.10
CA LYS A 214 -21.79 -11.10 -30.91
C LYS A 214 -20.55 -11.48 -30.14
N GLY A 215 -20.03 -10.56 -29.35
CA GLY A 215 -18.86 -10.84 -28.53
C GLY A 215 -18.39 -9.65 -27.73
N SER A 216 -17.14 -9.72 -27.28
CA SER A 216 -16.48 -8.64 -26.56
C SER A 216 -15.06 -8.42 -27.07
N ILE A 217 -14.59 -7.17 -27.01
CA ILE A 217 -13.23 -6.79 -27.41
C ILE A 217 -12.69 -5.72 -26.45
N PRO A 218 -11.39 -5.74 -26.09
CA PRO A 218 -10.79 -4.69 -25.29
C PRO A 218 -10.84 -3.32 -25.97
N ALA A 219 -11.13 -2.28 -25.18
CA ALA A 219 -11.21 -0.92 -25.67
C ALA A 219 -9.91 -0.43 -26.34
N ARG A 220 -8.75 -0.91 -25.85
CA ARG A 220 -7.42 -0.52 -26.36
C ARG A 220 -7.21 -0.88 -27.83
N ASN A 221 -7.87 -1.93 -28.32
CA ASN A 221 -7.66 -2.48 -29.66
C ASN A 221 -8.79 -2.12 -30.63
N LEU A 222 -9.78 -1.31 -30.21
CA LEU A 222 -10.95 -0.98 -31.04
C LEU A 222 -10.61 -0.23 -32.33
N GLY A 223 -9.70 0.75 -32.25
CA GLY A 223 -9.33 1.59 -33.38
C GLY A 223 -8.63 0.80 -34.48
N GLU A 224 -7.66 -0.03 -34.10
CA GLU A 224 -6.93 -0.93 -35.00
C GLU A 224 -7.87 -1.95 -35.63
N PHE A 225 -8.68 -2.62 -34.82
CA PHE A 225 -9.64 -3.62 -35.30
C PHE A 225 -10.63 -3.04 -36.32
N THR A 226 -11.21 -1.87 -36.05
CA THR A 226 -12.20 -1.26 -36.95
C THR A 226 -11.58 -0.89 -38.30
N ARG A 227 -10.35 -0.37 -38.28
CA ARG A 227 -9.59 -0.02 -39.48
C ARG A 227 -9.24 -1.26 -40.30
N ASP A 228 -8.71 -2.28 -39.66
CA ASP A 228 -8.31 -3.51 -40.33
C ASP A 228 -9.52 -4.23 -40.93
N LEU A 229 -10.61 -4.35 -40.17
CA LEU A 229 -11.88 -4.89 -40.64
C LEU A 229 -12.32 -4.22 -41.95
N GLN A 230 -12.45 -2.88 -41.94
CA GLN A 230 -12.82 -2.11 -43.13
C GLN A 230 -11.85 -2.33 -44.31
N ALA A 231 -10.55 -2.45 -44.05
CA ALA A 231 -9.55 -2.61 -45.10
C ALA A 231 -9.71 -3.91 -45.90
N TYR A 232 -10.19 -5.01 -45.27
CA TYR A 232 -10.37 -6.29 -45.97
C TYR A 232 -11.81 -6.68 -46.28
N THR A 233 -12.81 -6.04 -45.66
CA THR A 233 -14.24 -6.25 -45.98
C THR A 233 -14.85 -5.13 -46.82
N GLY A 234 -14.16 -3.99 -46.96
CA GLY A 234 -14.77 -2.76 -47.50
C GLY A 234 -16.02 -2.39 -46.70
N ASP A 235 -17.07 -1.97 -47.41
CA ASP A 235 -18.36 -1.55 -46.83
C ASP A 235 -19.32 -2.72 -46.52
N GLU A 236 -18.89 -3.97 -46.73
CA GLU A 236 -19.74 -5.15 -46.53
C GLU A 236 -19.89 -5.53 -45.04
N ALA A 237 -18.95 -5.10 -44.19
CA ALA A 237 -19.01 -5.32 -42.75
C ALA A 237 -19.80 -4.21 -42.05
N ARG A 238 -20.61 -4.60 -41.08
CA ARG A 238 -21.27 -3.68 -40.14
C ARG A 238 -20.91 -4.09 -38.73
N VAL A 239 -20.27 -3.17 -38.01
CA VAL A 239 -19.93 -3.36 -36.60
C VAL A 239 -20.62 -2.28 -35.77
N SER A 240 -21.13 -2.66 -34.61
CA SER A 240 -21.58 -1.73 -33.58
C SER A 240 -20.98 -2.12 -32.24
N PHE A 241 -20.64 -1.11 -31.46
CA PHE A 241 -20.03 -1.26 -30.14
C PHE A 241 -20.93 -0.67 -29.07
N LYS A 242 -20.96 -1.32 -27.92
CA LYS A 242 -21.62 -0.83 -26.72
C LYS A 242 -20.67 -1.04 -25.54
N LEU A 243 -20.56 -0.03 -24.67
CA LEU A 243 -19.73 -0.15 -23.48
C LEU A 243 -20.20 -1.34 -22.64
N GLY A 244 -19.29 -2.28 -22.40
CA GLY A 244 -19.48 -3.43 -21.55
C GLY A 244 -18.83 -3.23 -20.18
N ASP A 245 -18.57 -4.35 -19.52
CA ASP A 245 -17.90 -4.38 -18.22
C ASP A 245 -16.37 -4.38 -18.35
N TYR A 246 -15.68 -4.55 -17.23
CA TYR A 246 -14.23 -4.70 -17.18
C TYR A 246 -13.84 -6.18 -17.20
N SER A 247 -12.77 -6.51 -17.92
CA SER A 247 -12.17 -7.84 -17.88
C SER A 247 -10.69 -7.78 -17.57
N GLU A 248 -10.13 -8.93 -17.21
CA GLU A 248 -8.69 -9.10 -17.00
C GLU A 248 -7.91 -8.79 -18.28
N VAL A 249 -6.82 -8.05 -18.09
CA VAL A 249 -5.88 -7.71 -19.15
C VAL A 249 -5.09 -8.94 -19.54
N LYS A 250 -5.23 -9.38 -20.81
CA LYS A 250 -4.31 -10.36 -21.38
C LYS A 250 -2.94 -9.68 -21.57
N ALA A 251 -1.87 -10.31 -21.05
CA ALA A 251 -0.49 -9.82 -21.09
C ALA A 251 -0.26 -8.48 -20.38
N ALA A 252 -0.70 -8.37 -19.11
CA ALA A 252 -0.66 -7.13 -18.33
C ALA A 252 0.74 -6.53 -18.11
N GLU A 253 1.82 -7.32 -18.17
CA GLU A 253 3.18 -6.90 -17.81
C GLU A 253 3.68 -5.68 -18.61
N GLU A 254 3.33 -5.60 -19.90
CA GLU A 254 3.70 -4.48 -20.77
C GLU A 254 3.06 -3.17 -20.29
N ILE A 255 1.77 -3.23 -19.93
CA ILE A 255 1.00 -2.08 -19.44
C ILE A 255 1.50 -1.66 -18.06
N ILE A 256 1.74 -2.62 -17.17
CA ILE A 256 2.26 -2.37 -15.82
C ILE A 256 3.62 -1.66 -15.90
N THR A 257 4.51 -2.15 -16.77
CA THR A 257 5.83 -1.56 -16.98
C THR A 257 5.73 -0.15 -17.55
N ALA A 258 4.84 0.08 -18.51
CA ALA A 258 4.62 1.40 -19.10
C ALA A 258 4.09 2.43 -18.09
N HIS A 259 3.21 2.01 -17.17
CA HIS A 259 2.70 2.88 -16.10
C HIS A 259 3.77 3.23 -15.05
N ASN A 260 4.76 2.36 -14.84
CA ASN A 260 5.91 2.58 -13.93
C ASN A 260 5.49 3.12 -12.54
N TYR A 261 4.43 2.55 -11.99
CA TYR A 261 3.92 2.93 -10.68
C TYR A 261 4.65 2.19 -9.57
N ASP A 262 5.24 2.94 -8.63
CA ASP A 262 5.89 2.38 -7.44
C ASP A 262 4.96 2.52 -6.21
N PRO A 263 4.35 1.42 -5.72
CA PRO A 263 3.48 1.47 -4.56
C PRO A 263 4.20 1.81 -3.25
N GLU A 264 5.50 1.51 -3.13
CA GLU A 264 6.27 1.79 -1.91
C GLU A 264 6.64 3.29 -1.82
N ALA A 265 6.75 3.97 -2.96
CA ALA A 265 6.98 5.42 -3.03
C ALA A 265 5.69 6.27 -2.88
N ASP A 266 4.48 5.68 -2.90
CA ASP A 266 3.23 6.43 -2.77
C ASP A 266 2.92 6.81 -1.31
N LEU A 267 3.41 7.99 -0.90
CA LEU A 267 3.20 8.56 0.42
C LEU A 267 1.72 8.83 0.78
N ASN A 268 0.83 8.96 -0.21
CA ASN A 268 -0.61 9.13 0.04
C ASN A 268 -1.33 7.81 0.32
N ASN A 269 -0.66 6.69 0.06
CA ASN A 269 -1.15 5.33 0.22
C ASN A 269 -0.04 4.41 0.76
N PRO A 270 0.51 4.72 1.95
CA PRO A 270 1.68 4.03 2.48
C PRO A 270 1.39 2.54 2.71
N VAL A 271 2.34 1.70 2.30
CA VAL A 271 2.30 0.24 2.46
C VAL A 271 2.77 -0.20 3.85
N ASP A 272 3.68 0.57 4.45
CA ASP A 272 4.33 0.22 5.71
C ASP A 272 3.49 0.56 6.94
N SER A 273 3.73 -0.18 8.02
CA SER A 273 3.12 0.07 9.32
C SER A 273 4.05 0.83 10.26
N VAL A 274 3.47 1.59 11.20
CA VAL A 274 4.23 2.40 12.17
C VAL A 274 4.10 1.75 13.54
N PHE A 275 5.22 1.34 14.12
CA PHE A 275 5.32 0.71 15.44
C PHE A 275 6.05 1.61 16.42
N CYS A 276 5.86 1.39 17.73
CA CYS A 276 6.62 2.08 18.76
C CYS A 276 7.60 1.13 19.46
N ALA A 277 8.86 1.55 19.59
CA ALA A 277 9.83 0.89 20.46
C ALA A 277 10.56 1.96 21.28
N ASN A 278 10.69 1.75 22.60
CA ASN A 278 11.41 2.64 23.51
C ASN A 278 10.95 4.13 23.43
N GLY A 279 9.67 4.37 23.14
CA GLY A 279 9.11 5.73 23.02
C GLY A 279 9.44 6.45 21.71
N ALA A 280 9.95 5.74 20.70
CA ALA A 280 10.14 6.24 19.35
C ALA A 280 9.35 5.40 18.34
N GLY A 281 8.61 6.08 17.47
CA GLY A 281 7.98 5.45 16.31
C GLY A 281 9.04 5.02 15.29
N PHE A 282 8.90 3.82 14.75
CA PHE A 282 9.70 3.29 13.64
C PHE A 282 8.79 2.64 12.59
N ILE A 283 9.29 2.57 11.36
CA ILE A 283 8.56 2.02 10.22
C ILE A 283 8.93 0.53 10.10
N VAL A 284 7.91 -0.31 9.93
CA VAL A 284 8.06 -1.74 9.63
C VAL A 284 7.58 -1.98 8.20
N PRO A 285 8.45 -2.51 7.32
CA PRO A 285 8.11 -2.89 5.95
C PRO A 285 6.87 -3.80 5.89
N TRP A 286 6.06 -3.63 4.84
CA TRP A 286 4.78 -4.34 4.66
C TRP A 286 4.88 -5.87 4.75
N ASP A 287 6.00 -6.45 4.34
CA ASP A 287 6.30 -7.89 4.35
C ASP A 287 6.71 -8.40 5.73
N GLU A 288 7.22 -7.53 6.60
CA GLU A 288 7.61 -7.84 7.97
C GLU A 288 6.49 -7.59 9.00
N VAL A 289 5.40 -6.89 8.64
CA VAL A 289 4.35 -6.47 9.59
C VAL A 289 3.77 -7.64 10.40
N GLU A 290 3.54 -8.80 9.78
CA GLU A 290 3.00 -9.99 10.47
C GLU A 290 3.94 -10.50 11.58
N GLU A 291 5.25 -10.25 11.46
CA GLU A 291 6.25 -10.62 12.46
C GLU A 291 6.29 -9.66 13.67
N PHE A 292 5.94 -8.39 13.47
CA PHE A 292 5.93 -7.40 14.55
C PHE A 292 4.58 -7.29 15.24
N PHE A 293 3.51 -7.69 14.56
CA PHE A 293 2.13 -7.61 15.04
C PHE A 293 1.96 -8.19 16.45
N HIS A 294 1.28 -7.44 17.34
CA HIS A 294 1.07 -7.87 18.72
C HIS A 294 0.07 -9.02 18.82
N SER A 295 -0.93 -9.05 17.94
CA SER A 295 -2.06 -9.97 17.99
C SER A 295 -1.90 -11.22 17.12
N LYS A 296 -0.71 -11.84 17.13
CA LYS A 296 -0.39 -13.00 16.27
C LYS A 296 -1.30 -14.18 16.49
N ASP A 297 -1.64 -14.48 17.75
CA ASP A 297 -2.51 -15.61 18.07
C ASP A 297 -3.92 -15.37 17.54
N LYS A 298 -4.40 -14.13 17.57
CA LYS A 298 -5.70 -13.78 16.98
C LYS A 298 -5.70 -13.91 15.46
N LEU A 299 -4.63 -13.44 14.79
CA LEU A 299 -4.49 -13.61 13.35
C LEU A 299 -4.46 -15.10 12.96
N ARG A 300 -3.75 -15.93 13.73
CA ARG A 300 -3.72 -17.39 13.56
C ARG A 300 -5.10 -18.01 13.77
N GLU A 301 -5.81 -17.63 14.83
CA GLU A 301 -7.19 -18.09 15.09
C GLU A 301 -8.13 -17.72 13.94
N ILE A 302 -8.05 -16.49 13.43
CA ILE A 302 -8.87 -16.02 12.30
C ILE A 302 -8.55 -16.84 11.05
N LYS A 303 -7.26 -16.99 10.70
CA LYS A 303 -6.81 -17.79 9.55
C LYS A 303 -7.27 -19.26 9.69
N LEU A 304 -7.16 -19.85 10.88
CA LEU A 304 -7.59 -21.24 11.17
C LEU A 304 -9.12 -21.41 11.10
N ALA A 305 -9.89 -20.46 11.63
CA ALA A 305 -11.35 -20.48 11.55
C ALA A 305 -11.82 -20.45 10.10
N GLU A 306 -11.14 -19.70 9.22
CA GLU A 306 -11.42 -19.71 7.80
C GLU A 306 -11.09 -21.00 7.08
N LEU A 307 -9.93 -21.60 7.37
CA LEU A 307 -9.56 -22.91 6.83
C LEU A 307 -10.60 -23.99 7.20
N ASN A 308 -11.10 -23.94 8.44
CA ASN A 308 -12.13 -24.86 8.92
C ASN A 308 -13.49 -24.59 8.26
N ASN A 309 -13.86 -23.33 8.04
CA ASN A 309 -15.09 -22.97 7.33
C ASN A 309 -15.05 -23.32 5.83
N LYS A 310 -13.89 -23.25 5.19
CA LYS A 310 -13.70 -23.73 3.79
C LYS A 310 -13.82 -25.26 3.68
N SER A 311 -13.60 -26.00 4.76
CA SER A 311 -13.63 -27.48 4.79
C SER A 311 -15.03 -28.08 5.00
N PHE A 312 -16.06 -27.26 5.28
CA PHE A 312 -17.43 -27.72 5.56
C PHE A 312 -18.43 -27.53 4.39
N SER A 313 -17.94 -27.18 3.19
CA SER A 313 -18.74 -27.10 1.96
C SER A 313 -18.18 -28.03 0.89
N LYS A 314 -18.34 -29.35 1.11
CA LYS A 314 -18.36 -30.36 0.05
C LYS A 314 -19.06 -31.62 0.55
N THR A 315 -20.26 -31.85 0.03
CA THR A 315 -21.16 -32.98 0.29
C THR A 315 -20.54 -34.29 -0.18
N TYR A 316 -20.47 -35.32 0.67
CA TYR A 316 -20.42 -36.74 0.30
C TYR A 316 -21.05 -37.63 1.41
N PRO A 317 -21.56 -38.83 1.07
CA PRO A 317 -22.71 -39.45 1.72
C PRO A 317 -22.39 -40.28 2.97
N THR A 318 -23.44 -40.47 3.76
CA THR A 318 -23.61 -41.18 5.03
C THR A 318 -22.82 -42.49 5.19
N ALA A 319 -22.14 -42.65 6.34
CA ALA A 319 -21.93 -43.96 6.97
C ALA A 319 -21.91 -43.83 8.51
N THR A 320 -23.06 -44.17 9.08
CA THR A 320 -23.32 -44.97 10.29
C THR A 320 -22.56 -44.68 11.59
N VAL A 321 -23.34 -44.21 12.56
CA VAL A 321 -23.09 -44.20 14.00
C VAL A 321 -22.80 -45.61 14.53
N ILE A 322 -21.72 -45.77 15.31
CA ILE A 322 -21.63 -46.83 16.34
C ILE A 322 -21.63 -46.13 17.71
N GLN A 323 -22.73 -46.32 18.44
CA GLN A 323 -22.89 -46.02 19.87
C GLN A 323 -21.97 -46.95 20.66
N ASN A 324 -21.40 -46.62 21.82
CA ASN A 324 -22.05 -46.41 23.13
C ASN A 324 -20.90 -46.51 24.20
N PRO A 325 -21.14 -46.51 25.53
CA PRO A 325 -21.61 -45.46 26.42
C PRO A 325 -20.62 -45.23 27.61
N LEU A 326 -20.82 -44.17 28.42
CA LEU A 326 -21.01 -44.25 29.89
C LEU A 326 -20.84 -42.88 30.57
N LYS A 327 -21.91 -42.47 31.25
CA LYS A 327 -21.93 -41.55 32.39
C LYS A 327 -21.24 -42.21 33.59
N GLY A 328 -20.57 -41.42 34.44
CA GLY A 328 -20.42 -41.78 35.86
C GLY A 328 -19.24 -41.19 36.61
N THR A 329 -19.53 -40.16 37.40
CA THR A 329 -19.06 -39.93 38.78
C THR A 329 -17.59 -39.65 39.13
N SER A 330 -17.46 -38.77 40.11
CA SER A 330 -16.28 -38.19 40.75
C SER A 330 -15.32 -39.15 41.46
N LYS A 331 -14.06 -38.69 41.54
CA LYS A 331 -12.89 -39.13 42.33
C LYS A 331 -12.04 -40.24 41.71
N GLU A 332 -10.86 -39.86 41.22
CA GLU A 332 -9.58 -40.43 41.67
C GLU A 332 -8.41 -39.58 41.14
N ALA A 333 -7.44 -39.35 42.01
CA ALA A 333 -6.24 -38.56 41.79
C ALA A 333 -5.09 -39.49 41.37
N GLY A 334 -4.16 -38.95 40.57
CA GLY A 334 -2.80 -39.48 40.43
C GLY A 334 -2.55 -40.42 39.25
N ILE A 335 -2.25 -39.86 38.08
CA ILE A 335 -1.46 -40.52 37.03
C ILE A 335 -0.45 -39.51 36.47
N ASP A 336 0.82 -39.89 36.46
CA ASP A 336 1.98 -39.08 36.08
C ASP A 336 1.98 -38.71 34.58
N HIS A 337 2.27 -37.43 34.29
CA HIS A 337 2.34 -36.87 32.94
C HIS A 337 3.36 -37.61 32.03
N ALA A 338 4.40 -38.19 32.63
CA ALA A 338 5.43 -38.94 31.91
C ALA A 338 4.95 -40.32 31.37
N GLU A 339 3.88 -40.88 31.92
CA GLU A 339 3.31 -42.15 31.45
C GLU A 339 2.34 -41.92 30.27
N ARG A 340 1.65 -40.77 30.27
CA ARG A 340 0.80 -40.32 29.15
C ARG A 340 1.62 -40.05 27.89
N GLN A 341 2.80 -39.45 28.03
CA GLN A 341 3.72 -39.16 26.91
C GLN A 341 4.37 -40.43 26.34
N ARG A 342 4.61 -41.45 27.18
CA ARG A 342 5.15 -42.74 26.72
C ARG A 342 4.16 -43.56 25.90
N ARG A 343 2.85 -43.40 26.11
CA ARG A 343 1.83 -44.06 25.27
C ARG A 343 1.74 -43.44 23.88
N ILE A 344 1.79 -42.11 23.78
CA ILE A 344 1.75 -41.36 22.51
C ILE A 344 2.94 -41.74 21.61
N VAL A 345 4.15 -41.83 22.17
CA VAL A 345 5.36 -42.22 21.43
C VAL A 345 5.33 -43.69 20.97
N LYS A 346 4.60 -44.55 21.70
CA LYS A 346 4.47 -45.96 21.36
C LYS A 346 3.49 -46.18 20.20
N GLU A 347 2.38 -45.42 20.19
CA GLU A 347 1.41 -45.40 19.09
C GLU A 347 2.03 -44.86 17.79
N ASP A 348 2.87 -43.82 17.86
CA ASP A 348 3.59 -43.26 16.70
C ASP A 348 4.62 -44.24 16.09
N ASN A 349 5.29 -45.03 16.94
CA ASN A 349 6.23 -46.04 16.47
C ASN A 349 5.52 -47.26 15.85
N GLU A 350 4.35 -47.64 16.36
CA GLU A 350 3.52 -48.70 15.77
C GLU A 350 2.96 -48.26 14.41
N LEU A 351 2.52 -47.01 14.28
CA LEU A 351 2.09 -46.40 13.00
C LEU A 351 3.23 -46.35 11.97
N LYS A 352 4.44 -46.02 12.40
CA LYS A 352 5.63 -45.99 11.54
C LYS A 352 6.07 -47.39 11.09
N GLN A 353 5.97 -48.40 11.95
CA GLN A 353 6.23 -49.80 11.59
C GLN A 353 5.17 -50.37 10.63
N ILE A 354 3.90 -49.98 10.79
CA ILE A 354 2.84 -50.33 9.84
C ILE A 354 3.12 -49.68 8.47
N PHE A 355 3.52 -48.41 8.46
CA PHE A 355 3.85 -47.67 7.23
C PHE A 355 5.03 -48.28 6.45
N GLU A 356 6.13 -48.60 7.13
CA GLU A 356 7.32 -49.23 6.51
C GLU A 356 7.02 -50.66 6.01
N ARG A 357 6.11 -51.37 6.67
CA ARG A 357 5.65 -52.72 6.26
C ARG A 357 4.68 -52.70 5.07
N THR A 358 3.97 -51.59 4.85
CA THR A 358 3.01 -51.43 3.74
C THR A 358 3.65 -50.83 2.48
N TYR A 359 4.63 -49.93 2.60
CA TYR A 359 5.12 -49.14 1.45
C TYR A 359 6.64 -49.22 1.18
N GLY A 360 7.41 -49.90 2.02
CA GLY A 360 8.86 -50.08 1.82
C GLY A 360 9.71 -48.84 2.16
N ALA A 361 11.01 -49.05 2.36
CA ALA A 361 11.97 -47.99 2.72
C ALA A 361 12.49 -47.24 1.47
N ILE A 362 12.52 -45.91 1.52
CA ILE A 362 12.90 -45.06 0.39
C ILE A 362 14.40 -44.73 0.45
N ASP A 363 15.14 -45.14 -0.59
CA ASP A 363 16.54 -44.79 -0.83
C ASP A 363 16.72 -43.36 -1.37
N LYS A 364 17.81 -42.69 -0.98
CA LYS A 364 18.16 -41.32 -1.43
C LYS A 364 18.87 -41.35 -2.79
N PRO A 365 18.43 -40.56 -3.80
CA PRO A 365 19.16 -40.46 -5.07
C PRO A 365 20.32 -39.45 -5.04
N LYS A 366 21.39 -39.78 -5.78
CA LYS A 366 22.65 -39.03 -5.95
C LYS A 366 22.53 -37.84 -6.93
N LYS A 367 23.36 -36.81 -6.70
CA LYS A 367 23.44 -35.49 -7.37
C LYS A 367 23.77 -35.52 -8.88
N ARG A 368 23.16 -34.59 -9.64
CA ARG A 368 23.63 -34.01 -10.93
C ARG A 368 23.48 -32.47 -10.92
N PRO A 369 24.21 -31.70 -11.78
CA PRO A 369 24.68 -30.35 -11.49
C PRO A 369 23.77 -29.20 -11.94
N GLU A 370 24.11 -28.00 -11.44
CA GLU A 370 23.35 -26.76 -11.34
C GLU A 370 22.84 -26.10 -12.63
N ARG A 371 21.63 -25.53 -12.55
CA ARG A 371 21.20 -24.30 -13.23
C ARG A 371 20.36 -23.51 -12.22
N ARG A 372 20.81 -22.32 -11.81
CA ARG A 372 20.21 -21.53 -10.72
C ARG A 372 18.93 -20.83 -11.18
N GLU A 373 17.79 -21.34 -10.74
CA GLU A 373 16.52 -20.63 -10.65
C GLU A 373 16.28 -20.29 -9.17
N ASN A 374 16.10 -19.00 -8.85
CA ASN A 374 15.73 -18.56 -7.52
C ASN A 374 14.26 -18.90 -7.28
N LYS A 375 14.01 -19.98 -6.52
CA LYS A 375 12.71 -20.28 -5.91
C LYS A 375 12.58 -19.55 -4.57
N PRO A 376 11.37 -19.10 -4.19
CA PRO A 376 11.12 -18.42 -2.92
C PRO A 376 11.50 -19.35 -1.76
N ALA A 377 12.29 -18.81 -0.82
CA ALA A 377 12.74 -19.53 0.35
C ALA A 377 11.55 -19.86 1.25
N LYS A 378 11.34 -21.16 1.51
CA LYS A 378 10.52 -21.62 2.61
C LYS A 378 11.25 -21.30 3.92
N THR A 379 10.92 -20.17 4.54
CA THR A 379 11.42 -19.87 5.88
C THR A 379 10.64 -20.70 6.89
N ALA A 380 11.32 -21.65 7.52
CA ALA A 380 10.77 -22.38 8.66
C ALA A 380 10.50 -21.37 9.79
N ALA A 381 9.22 -21.20 10.13
CA ALA A 381 8.76 -20.25 11.15
C ALA A 381 9.45 -20.52 12.50
N ARG A 382 10.26 -19.56 12.96
CA ARG A 382 10.81 -19.55 14.32
C ARG A 382 10.00 -18.56 15.14
N ASN A 383 9.32 -19.04 16.17
CA ASN A 383 8.56 -18.18 17.09
C ASN A 383 9.54 -17.45 18.03
N PHE A 384 9.59 -16.13 17.95
CA PHE A 384 10.35 -15.28 18.88
C PHE A 384 9.45 -14.77 20.01
N ASN A 385 9.94 -14.81 21.26
CA ASN A 385 9.28 -14.28 22.44
C ASN A 385 9.54 -12.76 22.64
N ASP A 386 8.83 -12.10 23.55
CA ASP A 386 8.94 -10.64 23.79
C ASP A 386 10.35 -10.19 24.21
N LYS A 387 11.10 -11.09 24.85
CA LYS A 387 12.50 -10.86 25.22
C LYS A 387 13.43 -11.00 24.01
N GLU A 388 13.09 -11.84 23.03
CA GLU A 388 13.79 -12.01 21.76
C GLU A 388 13.42 -10.92 20.75
N LYS A 389 12.18 -10.42 20.75
CA LYS A 389 11.78 -9.21 20.02
C LYS A 389 12.49 -7.99 20.57
N ALA A 390 12.50 -7.82 21.90
CA ALA A 390 13.26 -6.78 22.57
C ALA A 390 14.77 -6.97 22.40
N ALA A 391 15.29 -8.20 22.39
CA ALA A 391 16.71 -8.47 22.12
C ALA A 391 17.06 -8.35 20.64
N LEU A 392 16.15 -8.55 19.70
CA LEU A 392 16.39 -8.31 18.28
C LEU A 392 16.34 -6.82 17.99
N ALA A 393 15.35 -6.09 18.53
CA ALA A 393 15.27 -4.63 18.50
C ALA A 393 16.44 -3.98 19.25
N ASN A 394 16.84 -4.53 20.40
CA ASN A 394 18.05 -4.10 21.11
C ASN A 394 19.30 -4.54 20.37
N LYS A 395 19.39 -5.71 19.73
CA LYS A 395 20.58 -6.09 18.94
C LYS A 395 20.69 -5.29 17.63
N LEU A 396 19.56 -4.85 17.08
CA LEU A 396 19.48 -3.86 15.99
C LEU A 396 19.90 -2.46 16.46
N ASN A 397 19.74 -2.13 17.76
CA ASN A 397 19.96 -0.77 18.29
C ASN A 397 20.95 -0.67 19.47
N GLU A 398 21.70 -1.72 19.82
CA GLU A 398 22.48 -1.80 21.04
C GLU A 398 23.71 -0.89 20.91
N GLY A 399 23.83 0.06 21.83
CA GLY A 399 24.91 1.04 21.86
C GLY A 399 24.77 2.19 20.85
N ARG A 400 23.65 2.26 20.11
CA ARG A 400 23.42 3.33 19.13
C ARG A 400 22.91 4.60 19.82
N LYS A 401 23.67 5.69 19.75
CA LYS A 401 23.24 7.01 20.23
C LYS A 401 22.13 7.55 19.31
N SER A 402 21.15 8.27 19.84
CA SER A 402 20.11 8.93 19.03
C SER A 402 20.34 10.44 18.97
N TYR A 403 20.30 11.00 17.76
CA TYR A 403 20.50 12.43 17.50
C TYR A 403 19.35 13.00 16.65
N LEU A 404 18.93 14.20 17.01
CA LEU A 404 18.02 15.02 16.22
C LEU A 404 18.77 16.27 15.74
N LEU A 405 19.06 16.34 14.45
CA LEU A 405 19.64 17.51 13.79
C LEU A 405 18.50 18.41 13.33
N VAL A 406 18.53 19.69 13.72
CA VAL A 406 17.47 20.66 13.43
C VAL A 406 18.06 21.81 12.62
N ASP A 407 17.52 22.04 11.42
CA ASP A 407 17.78 23.26 10.68
C ASP A 407 17.00 24.41 11.34
N GLY A 408 17.74 25.28 12.02
CA GLY A 408 17.19 26.34 12.84
C GLY A 408 16.39 27.37 12.05
N TYR A 409 16.76 27.71 10.82
CA TYR A 409 16.01 28.70 10.03
C TYR A 409 14.80 28.09 9.35
N ASN A 410 14.91 26.85 8.86
CA ASN A 410 13.78 26.15 8.28
C ASN A 410 12.66 25.95 9.31
N VAL A 411 13.04 25.51 10.50
CA VAL A 411 12.11 25.32 11.61
C VAL A 411 11.57 26.66 12.10
N LEU A 412 12.41 27.68 12.31
CA LEU A 412 11.95 28.99 12.75
C LEU A 412 10.93 29.61 11.78
N HIS A 413 11.14 29.50 10.47
CA HIS A 413 10.21 30.04 9.47
C HIS A 413 8.91 29.23 9.32
N ALA A 414 8.90 27.97 9.75
CA ALA A 414 7.71 27.13 9.70
C ALA A 414 6.67 27.48 10.78
N LEU A 415 7.06 28.16 11.87
CA LEU A 415 6.14 28.62 12.90
C LEU A 415 5.77 30.09 12.69
N PRO A 416 4.48 30.43 12.46
CA PRO A 416 4.07 31.80 12.15
C PRO A 416 4.46 32.86 13.19
N GLU A 417 4.51 32.50 14.47
CA GLU A 417 4.89 33.42 15.55
C GLU A 417 6.39 33.74 15.55
N LEU A 418 7.23 32.73 15.36
CA LEU A 418 8.68 32.91 15.29
C LEU A 418 9.11 33.55 13.97
N LYS A 419 8.42 33.23 12.87
CA LYS A 419 8.61 33.90 11.58
C LYS A 419 8.33 35.41 11.67
N LYS A 420 7.21 35.81 12.29
CA LYS A 420 6.91 37.24 12.52
C LYS A 420 7.93 37.90 13.44
N LEU A 421 8.44 37.17 14.44
CA LEU A 421 9.46 37.69 15.35
C LEU A 421 10.83 37.83 14.66
N SER A 422 11.19 36.94 13.73
CA SER A 422 12.47 37.04 13.02
C SER A 422 12.53 38.14 11.98
N GLU A 423 11.36 38.56 11.46
CA GLU A 423 11.22 39.74 10.61
C GLU A 423 11.55 41.04 11.37
N THR A 424 11.36 41.09 12.69
CA THR A 424 11.64 42.26 13.54
C THR A 424 12.96 42.16 14.31
N ASP A 425 13.24 41.01 14.94
CA ASP A 425 14.47 40.73 15.68
C ASP A 425 14.86 39.25 15.54
N ILE A 426 15.85 39.01 14.69
CA ILE A 426 16.34 37.66 14.39
C ILE A 426 17.04 37.00 15.59
N ASN A 427 17.64 37.77 16.50
CA ASN A 427 18.31 37.22 17.66
C ASN A 427 17.28 36.80 18.71
N ALA A 428 16.27 37.64 18.97
CA ALA A 428 15.17 37.29 19.86
C ALA A 428 14.40 36.05 19.37
N ALA A 429 14.25 35.88 18.05
CA ALA A 429 13.64 34.68 17.48
C ALA A 429 14.48 33.42 17.66
N ARG A 430 15.82 33.53 17.60
CA ARG A 430 16.75 32.44 17.87
C ARG A 430 16.73 32.03 19.34
N ASP A 431 16.81 33.01 20.24
CA ASP A 431 16.78 32.75 21.69
C ASP A 431 15.48 32.07 22.09
N LYS A 432 14.34 32.54 21.57
CA LYS A 432 13.04 31.91 21.81
C LYS A 432 12.97 30.48 21.26
N LEU A 433 13.59 30.21 20.11
CA LEU A 433 13.68 28.84 19.57
C LEU A 433 14.54 27.96 20.47
N ILE A 434 15.69 28.45 20.93
CA ILE A 434 16.60 27.73 21.84
C ILE A 434 15.87 27.36 23.13
N ASP A 435 15.15 28.29 23.75
CA ASP A 435 14.37 28.05 24.97
C ASP A 435 13.33 26.93 24.79
N ILE A 436 12.63 26.93 23.66
CA ILE A 436 11.66 25.88 23.32
C ILE A 436 12.37 24.53 23.19
N LEU A 437 13.55 24.48 22.57
CA LEU A 437 14.28 23.23 22.32
C LEU A 437 14.97 22.67 23.54
N ILE A 438 15.40 23.50 24.50
CA ILE A 438 15.88 23.05 25.81
C ILE A 438 14.76 22.30 26.54
N ASN A 439 13.56 22.89 26.57
CA ASN A 439 12.39 22.26 27.17
C ASN A 439 12.02 20.96 26.43
N TYR A 440 12.05 20.97 25.10
CA TYR A 440 11.78 19.80 24.28
C TYR A 440 12.79 18.65 24.53
N GLN A 441 14.09 18.96 24.59
CA GLN A 441 15.14 17.98 24.81
C GLN A 441 15.10 17.40 26.23
N GLY A 442 14.75 18.18 27.24
CA GLY A 442 14.64 17.72 28.63
C GLY A 442 13.66 16.55 28.82
N PHE A 443 12.72 16.38 27.89
CA PHE A 443 11.70 15.32 27.91
C PHE A 443 11.97 14.18 26.91
N ARG A 444 13.09 14.22 26.18
CA ARG A 444 13.45 13.21 25.17
C ARG A 444 14.82 12.59 25.46
N SER A 445 14.97 11.33 25.08
CA SER A 445 16.24 10.59 25.19
C SER A 445 17.22 10.88 24.02
N GLU A 446 16.84 11.76 23.10
CA GLU A 446 17.63 12.11 21.91
C GLU A 446 18.47 13.36 22.19
N LYS A 447 19.73 13.38 21.71
CA LYS A 447 20.53 14.61 21.75
C LYS A 447 20.12 15.53 20.60
N VAL A 448 19.63 16.71 20.93
CA VAL A 448 19.24 17.71 19.93
C VAL A 448 20.46 18.56 19.58
N ILE A 449 20.70 18.72 18.28
CA ILE A 449 21.73 19.61 17.73
C ILE A 449 21.00 20.60 16.82
N LEU A 450 20.96 21.85 17.24
CA LEU A 450 20.36 22.96 16.49
C LEU A 450 21.43 23.63 15.64
N VAL A 451 21.22 23.73 14.34
CA VAL A 451 22.19 24.31 13.40
C VAL A 451 21.63 25.60 12.81
N PHE A 452 22.39 26.68 12.88
CA PHE A 452 22.07 27.94 12.20
C PHE A 452 23.12 28.27 11.15
N ASP A 453 22.66 28.73 9.98
CA ASP A 453 23.53 29.35 8.99
C ASP A 453 24.22 30.59 9.57
N ALA A 454 25.52 30.70 9.35
CA ALA A 454 26.29 31.91 9.58
C ALA A 454 26.02 32.97 8.52
N TYR A 455 24.78 33.43 8.39
CA TYR A 455 24.43 34.43 7.39
C TYR A 455 24.53 35.89 7.89
N LYS A 456 25.02 36.16 9.11
CA LYS A 456 25.07 37.54 9.65
C LYS A 456 26.27 37.91 10.54
N VAL A 457 27.33 37.11 10.62
CA VAL A 457 28.50 37.44 11.47
C VAL A 457 29.80 37.35 10.66
N ARG A 458 30.41 38.50 10.36
CA ARG A 458 31.70 38.58 9.63
C ARG A 458 32.82 37.94 10.45
N GLY A 459 33.53 36.97 9.86
CA GLY A 459 34.77 36.41 10.42
C GLY A 459 34.60 35.34 11.52
N GLY A 460 33.42 34.75 11.69
CA GLY A 460 33.15 33.74 12.71
C GLY A 460 33.77 32.37 12.40
N GLN A 461 34.51 31.81 13.36
CA GLN A 461 34.81 30.37 13.38
C GLN A 461 33.54 29.59 13.74
N GLU A 462 33.49 28.29 13.40
CA GLU A 462 32.42 27.39 13.86
C GLU A 462 32.35 27.46 15.38
N SER A 463 31.21 27.91 15.91
CA SER A 463 30.99 27.97 17.36
C SER A 463 29.93 26.95 17.74
N VAL A 464 30.27 26.15 18.75
CA VAL A 464 29.35 25.20 19.37
C VAL A 464 29.10 25.70 20.78
N GLU A 465 27.85 26.00 21.08
CA GLU A 465 27.40 26.47 22.38
C GLU A 465 26.52 25.37 23.00
N ASP A 466 26.77 25.02 24.26
CA ASP A 466 25.95 24.04 24.99
C ASP A 466 25.01 24.77 25.94
N TYR A 467 23.72 24.59 25.73
CA TYR A 467 22.65 25.15 26.54
C TYR A 467 21.91 24.02 27.24
N SER A 468 22.31 23.69 28.47
CA SER A 468 21.64 22.68 29.30
C SER A 468 21.46 21.33 28.56
N GLY A 469 22.49 20.92 27.79
CA GLY A 469 22.48 19.69 27.00
C GLY A 469 22.04 19.85 25.54
N LEU A 470 21.45 20.98 25.14
CA LEU A 470 21.21 21.34 23.73
C LEU A 470 22.48 21.90 23.10
N SER A 471 22.97 21.27 22.04
CA SER A 471 24.12 21.78 21.29
C SER A 471 23.64 22.70 20.17
N VAL A 472 23.93 23.99 20.27
CA VAL A 472 23.66 24.98 19.24
C VAL A 472 24.93 25.22 18.44
N VAL A 473 24.85 25.04 17.12
CA VAL A 473 25.98 25.17 16.20
C VAL A 473 25.71 26.31 15.24
N TYR A 474 26.66 27.24 15.17
CA TYR A 474 26.72 28.23 14.10
C TYR A 474 27.78 27.79 13.10
N THR A 475 27.39 27.64 11.84
CA THR A 475 28.30 27.18 10.77
C THR A 475 29.38 28.23 10.49
N LYS A 476 30.38 27.89 9.67
CA LYS A 476 31.40 28.87 9.22
C LYS A 476 30.81 29.76 8.13
N GLU A 477 31.36 30.97 7.93
CA GLU A 477 30.88 31.95 6.92
C GLU A 477 30.77 31.39 5.48
N ALA A 478 31.48 30.30 5.16
CA ALA A 478 31.45 29.63 3.85
C ALA A 478 30.80 28.23 3.84
N GLU A 479 30.14 27.82 4.92
CA GLU A 479 29.47 26.52 5.07
C GLU A 479 27.99 26.71 5.39
N THR A 480 27.11 26.13 4.56
CA THR A 480 25.66 26.16 4.82
C THR A 480 25.26 25.14 5.88
N ALA A 481 24.14 25.38 6.55
CA ALA A 481 23.51 24.48 7.51
C ALA A 481 23.27 23.11 6.87
N ASP A 482 22.79 23.07 5.62
CA ASP A 482 22.60 21.82 4.86
C ASP A 482 23.89 21.00 4.78
N LYS A 483 25.02 21.66 4.45
CA LYS A 483 26.31 21.00 4.30
C LYS A 483 26.87 20.51 5.63
N TYR A 484 26.62 21.26 6.70
CA TYR A 484 26.97 20.83 8.05
C TYR A 484 26.11 19.64 8.50
N ILE A 485 24.80 19.70 8.28
CA ILE A 485 23.84 18.64 8.62
C ILE A 485 24.14 17.37 7.84
N GLU A 486 24.48 17.46 6.56
CA GLU A 486 24.96 16.35 5.73
C GLU A 486 26.18 15.67 6.35
N ARG A 487 27.23 16.47 6.63
CA ARG A 487 28.48 15.98 7.22
C ARG A 487 28.23 15.33 8.59
N ALA A 488 27.46 15.99 9.45
CA ALA A 488 27.12 15.50 10.78
C ALA A 488 26.28 14.22 10.71
N THR A 489 25.32 14.15 9.79
CA THR A 489 24.50 12.95 9.54
C THR A 489 25.38 11.78 9.15
N HIS A 490 26.24 11.96 8.13
CA HIS A 490 27.15 10.91 7.70
C HIS A 490 28.12 10.47 8.80
N GLU A 491 28.66 11.40 9.58
CA GLU A 491 29.58 11.08 10.67
C GLU A 491 28.90 10.29 11.78
N LYS A 492 27.68 10.69 12.18
CA LYS A 492 26.93 10.06 13.27
C LYS A 492 26.34 8.71 12.83
N VAL A 493 25.86 8.59 11.59
CA VAL A 493 25.45 7.29 11.04
C VAL A 493 26.65 6.33 10.91
N LYS A 494 27.83 6.81 10.50
CA LYS A 494 29.08 6.01 10.52
C LYS A 494 29.46 5.55 11.93
N GLN A 495 29.12 6.32 12.96
CA GLN A 495 29.27 5.95 14.37
C GLN A 495 28.15 5.04 14.87
N ASN A 496 27.36 4.46 13.95
CA ASN A 496 26.25 3.57 14.24
C ASN A 496 25.15 4.28 15.06
N ALA A 497 24.99 5.60 14.92
CA ALA A 497 23.95 6.37 15.60
C ALA A 497 22.66 6.42 14.78
N ILE A 498 21.52 6.52 15.46
CA ILE A 498 20.24 6.84 14.83
C ILE A 498 20.19 8.36 14.66
N VAL A 499 19.99 8.82 13.42
CA VAL A 499 19.97 10.25 13.11
C VAL A 499 18.63 10.61 12.48
N ARG A 500 17.99 11.64 13.02
CA ARG A 500 16.82 12.28 12.45
C ARG A 500 17.15 13.71 12.08
N VAL A 501 16.67 14.19 10.93
CA VAL A 501 16.90 15.54 10.42
C VAL A 501 15.57 16.27 10.27
N ALA A 502 15.44 17.44 10.88
CA ALA A 502 14.27 18.29 10.81
C ALA A 502 14.50 19.46 9.84
N SER A 503 13.97 19.33 8.62
CA SER A 503 13.97 20.37 7.59
C SER A 503 12.94 20.13 6.50
N SER A 504 12.51 21.21 5.86
CA SER A 504 11.55 21.23 4.75
C SER A 504 12.23 21.43 3.38
N ASP A 505 13.55 21.57 3.32
CA ASP A 505 14.28 21.77 2.06
C ASP A 505 14.36 20.48 1.22
N ALA A 506 14.36 20.63 -0.11
CA ALA A 506 14.46 19.56 -1.08
C ALA A 506 15.91 19.04 -1.24
N LEU A 507 16.93 19.86 -0.96
CA LEU A 507 18.33 19.43 -1.00
C LEU A 507 18.66 18.43 0.12
N GLU A 508 18.15 18.65 1.34
CA GLU A 508 18.33 17.73 2.46
C GLU A 508 17.60 16.40 2.26
N GLN A 509 16.54 16.38 1.45
CA GLN A 509 15.80 15.16 1.12
C GLN A 509 16.69 14.15 0.38
N ALA A 510 17.54 14.59 -0.55
CA ALA A 510 18.47 13.71 -1.27
C ALA A 510 19.59 13.16 -0.37
N ILE A 511 20.05 13.98 0.59
CA ILE A 511 21.13 13.65 1.52
C ILE A 511 20.68 12.61 2.56
N VAL A 512 19.44 12.73 3.06
CA VAL A 512 18.90 11.84 4.10
C VAL A 512 18.66 10.42 3.56
N PHE A 513 18.20 10.28 2.32
CA PHE A 513 18.03 8.97 1.67
C PHE A 513 19.38 8.31 1.30
N GLY A 514 20.41 9.09 0.94
CA GLY A 514 21.74 8.56 0.61
C GLY A 514 22.58 8.12 1.81
N ALA A 515 22.30 8.64 3.01
CA ALA A 515 23.10 8.43 4.21
C ALA A 515 22.49 7.46 5.25
N GLY A 516 21.23 7.05 5.09
CA GLY A 516 20.53 6.16 6.03
C GLY A 516 19.98 6.85 7.28
N ALA A 517 19.60 8.13 7.17
CA ALA A 517 18.96 8.90 8.24
C ALA A 517 17.44 9.03 8.00
N LEU A 518 16.69 9.51 9.00
CA LEU A 518 15.24 9.76 8.88
C LEU A 518 14.97 11.25 8.73
N ARG A 519 14.14 11.66 7.75
CA ARG A 519 13.75 13.05 7.55
C ARG A 519 12.42 13.34 8.24
N MET A 520 12.30 14.51 8.84
CA MET A 520 11.04 15.10 9.28
C MET A 520 10.93 16.52 8.73
N SER A 521 9.74 16.92 8.29
CA SER A 521 9.50 18.30 7.86
C SER A 521 9.48 19.26 9.05
N ALA A 522 9.73 20.55 8.83
CA ALA A 522 9.65 21.54 9.90
C ALA A 522 8.23 21.67 10.49
N ARG A 523 7.20 21.42 9.67
CA ARG A 523 5.81 21.39 10.15
C ARG A 523 5.56 20.22 11.09
N GLU A 524 6.05 19.03 10.75
CA GLU A 524 5.97 17.84 11.62
C GLU A 524 6.78 18.05 12.91
N PHE A 525 7.94 18.69 12.82
CA PHE A 525 8.75 19.06 13.99
C PHE A 525 7.96 19.91 14.98
N TRP A 526 7.24 20.94 14.53
CA TRP A 526 6.44 21.78 15.42
C TRP A 526 5.25 21.04 16.04
N LEU A 527 4.66 20.08 15.33
CA LEU A 527 3.62 19.21 15.90
C LEU A 527 4.19 18.34 17.03
N HIS A 528 5.42 17.83 16.87
CA HIS A 528 6.13 17.09 17.92
C HIS A 528 6.43 17.97 19.15
N VAL A 529 6.91 19.19 18.93
CA VAL A 529 7.21 20.14 20.02
C VAL A 529 5.94 20.49 20.80
N ALA A 530 4.85 20.83 20.10
CA ALA A 530 3.56 21.16 20.72
C ALA A 530 2.97 19.97 21.51
N ALA A 531 3.14 18.75 21.01
CA ALA A 531 2.73 17.55 21.73
C ALA A 531 3.51 17.43 23.05
N VAL A 532 4.84 17.54 23.02
CA VAL A 532 5.69 17.45 24.22
C VAL A 532 5.33 18.55 25.23
N GLU A 533 5.14 19.80 24.80
CA GLU A 533 4.70 20.88 25.71
C GLU A 533 3.36 20.59 26.40
N GLY A 534 2.43 19.92 25.70
CA GLY A 534 1.18 19.43 26.28
C GLY A 534 1.42 18.41 27.39
N GLU A 535 2.36 17.47 27.18
CA GLU A 535 2.73 16.45 28.17
C GLU A 535 3.38 17.06 29.42
N ILE A 536 4.22 18.10 29.25
CA ILE A 536 4.85 18.82 30.36
C ILE A 536 3.78 19.49 31.24
N ARG A 537 2.76 20.11 30.60
CA ARG A 537 1.65 20.78 31.30
C ARG A 537 0.72 19.83 32.05
N GLU A 538 0.64 18.56 31.64
CA GLU A 538 -0.15 17.55 32.35
C GLU A 538 0.61 16.91 33.53
N MET A 539 1.94 17.06 33.60
CA MET A 539 2.77 16.52 34.68
C MET A 539 3.07 17.51 35.81
N LEU A 540 2.86 18.82 35.57
CA LEU A 540 2.94 19.92 36.55
C LEU A 540 1.56 20.23 37.12
#